data_AF-A0A7S3TL22-F1
#
_entry.id   AF-A0A7S3TL22-F1
#
_cell.length_a   1.000
_cell.length_b   1.000
_cell.length_c   1.000
_cell.angle_alpha   90.00
_cell.angle_beta   90.00
_cell.angle_gamma   90.00
#
_symmetry.space_group_name_H-M   'P 1'
#
loop_
_entity.id
_entity.type
_entity.pdbx_description
1 polymer ?
#
loop_
_entity_poly.entity_id
_entity_poly.type
_entity_poly.pdbx_seq_one_letter_code
_entity_poly.pdbx_strand_id
1 'polypeptide(L)'
;EKTHESFEMFGDISVMQMTWNHISSVLRSMGDPGPARWLHPDYIAQPRLMINFVKSGSYSGDVLSTGAAVEKVNGFKVRTMEEFRLHFRPHNGSKIWTLETDMGK
;
A
#
# COMPACT_ATOMS: atom_id res chain seq x y z
N GLU A 1 12.67 -21.24 -2.58
CA GLU A 1 12.36 -20.44 -3.79
C GLU A 1 12.34 -18.96 -3.43
N LYS A 2 12.98 -18.10 -4.23
CA LYS A 2 12.84 -16.64 -4.09
C LYS A 2 11.55 -16.25 -4.79
N THR A 3 10.46 -16.08 -4.03
CA THR A 3 9.28 -15.37 -4.51
C THR A 3 9.71 -13.94 -4.84
N HIS A 4 9.82 -13.62 -6.14
CA HIS A 4 9.94 -12.24 -6.58
C HIS A 4 8.71 -11.49 -6.07
N GLU A 5 8.91 -10.59 -5.11
CA GLU A 5 7.81 -9.85 -4.48
C GLU A 5 7.11 -9.03 -5.55
N SER A 6 5.89 -9.43 -5.89
CA SER A 6 5.06 -8.79 -6.89
C SER A 6 4.70 -7.38 -6.42
N PHE A 7 5.06 -6.37 -7.21
CA PHE A 7 4.67 -4.98 -7.01
C PHE A 7 3.84 -4.50 -8.20
N GLU A 8 3.02 -3.48 -7.97
CA GLU A 8 2.27 -2.77 -9.00
C GLU A 8 2.66 -1.29 -8.96
N MET A 9 2.84 -0.66 -10.12
CA MET A 9 3.17 0.76 -10.24
C MET A 9 2.05 1.48 -10.97
N PHE A 10 1.54 2.55 -10.38
CA PHE A 10 0.43 3.31 -10.94
C PHE A 10 0.43 4.73 -10.39
N GLY A 11 0.14 5.74 -11.21
CA GLY A 11 -0.10 7.11 -10.73
C GLY A 11 0.98 7.64 -9.79
N ASP A 12 2.25 7.47 -10.15
CA ASP A 12 3.43 7.89 -9.36
C ASP A 12 3.61 7.19 -7.99
N ILE A 13 2.87 6.11 -7.72
CA ILE A 13 3.04 5.25 -6.55
C ILE A 13 3.42 3.82 -6.93
N SER A 14 4.05 3.11 -6.01
CA SER A 14 4.19 1.66 -6.04
C SER A 14 3.54 1.03 -4.81
N VAL A 15 2.82 -0.06 -5.04
CA VAL A 15 2.14 -0.86 -4.01
C VAL A 15 2.67 -2.29 -4.07
N MET A 16 2.90 -2.87 -2.90
CA MET A 16 3.35 -4.25 -2.77
C MET A 16 2.80 -4.93 -1.51
N GLN A 17 2.99 -6.25 -1.42
CA GLN A 17 2.69 -6.99 -0.19
C GLN A 17 3.61 -6.52 0.95
N MET A 18 3.00 -6.19 2.09
CA MET A 18 3.72 -5.81 3.29
C MET A 18 4.46 -7.02 3.86
N THR A 19 5.76 -6.86 4.10
CA THR A 19 6.60 -7.86 4.77
C THR A 19 7.37 -7.19 5.90
N TRP A 20 7.90 -8.00 6.81
CA TRP A 20 8.73 -7.51 7.91
C TRP A 20 9.94 -6.70 7.42
N ASN A 21 10.58 -7.16 6.34
CA ASN A 21 11.73 -6.48 5.74
C ASN A 21 11.36 -5.05 5.30
N HIS A 22 10.19 -4.87 4.70
CA HIS A 22 9.73 -3.54 4.28
C HIS A 22 9.44 -2.61 5.45
N ILE A 23 8.74 -3.10 6.47
CA ILE A 23 8.46 -2.28 7.67
C ILE A 23 9.79 -1.87 8.33
N SER A 24 10.74 -2.80 8.46
CA SER A 24 12.05 -2.52 9.03
C SER A 24 12.84 -1.49 8.23
N SER A 25 12.71 -1.50 6.89
CA SER A 25 13.35 -0.54 6.00
C SER A 25 12.75 0.86 6.14
N VAL A 26 11.41 0.97 6.19
CA VAL A 26 10.73 2.27 6.36
C VAL A 26 11.06 2.88 7.73
N LEU A 27 11.04 2.08 8.80
CA LEU A 27 11.39 2.52 10.14
C LEU A 27 12.83 3.06 10.22
N ARG A 28 13.78 2.39 9.57
CA ARG A 28 15.20 2.80 9.55
C ARG A 28 15.46 4.01 8.67
N SER A 29 14.74 4.16 7.57
CA SER A 29 15.01 5.20 6.55
C SER A 29 14.25 6.50 6.79
N MET A 30 13.00 6.44 7.27
CA MET A 30 12.15 7.62 7.44
C MET A 30 11.92 8.00 8.90
N GLY A 31 12.19 7.12 9.85
CA GLY A 31 11.94 7.37 11.27
C GLY A 31 10.46 7.49 11.65
N ASP A 32 9.54 7.23 10.71
CA ASP A 32 8.09 7.23 10.97
C ASP A 32 7.69 5.94 11.69
N PRO A 33 7.17 6.01 12.94
CA PRO A 33 6.74 4.84 13.69
C PRO A 33 5.42 4.26 13.22
N GLY A 34 4.65 4.95 12.36
CA GLY A 34 3.32 4.54 11.91
C GLY A 34 3.25 3.08 11.42
N PRO A 35 4.17 2.63 10.55
CA PRO A 35 4.20 1.25 10.06
C PRO A 35 4.54 0.20 11.13
N ALA A 36 5.18 0.57 12.25
CA ALA A 36 5.57 -0.37 13.30
C ALA A 36 4.37 -1.06 13.96
N ARG A 37 3.19 -0.42 13.95
CA ARG A 37 1.96 -1.02 14.48
C ARG A 37 1.60 -2.34 13.80
N TRP A 38 2.00 -2.50 12.54
CA TRP A 38 1.75 -3.70 11.76
C TRP A 38 2.68 -4.87 12.12
N LEU A 39 3.69 -4.64 12.98
CA LEU A 39 4.51 -5.69 13.56
C LEU A 39 3.86 -6.39 14.76
N HIS A 40 2.72 -5.89 15.26
CA HIS A 40 2.01 -6.56 16.33
C HIS A 40 1.55 -7.96 15.86
N PRO A 41 1.72 -9.02 16.67
CA PRO A 41 1.39 -10.39 16.28
C PRO A 41 -0.04 -10.55 15.73
N ASP A 42 -1.01 -9.86 16.34
CA ASP A 42 -2.42 -9.90 15.93
C ASP A 42 -2.67 -9.35 14.51
N TYR A 43 -1.81 -8.44 14.04
CA TYR A 43 -1.95 -7.84 12.72
C TYR A 43 -1.09 -8.50 11.65
N ILE A 44 0.03 -9.15 12.04
CA ILE A 44 0.88 -9.93 11.13
C ILE A 44 0.11 -11.10 10.51
N ALA A 45 -0.84 -11.69 11.24
CA ALA A 45 -1.65 -12.80 10.75
C ALA A 45 -2.53 -12.44 9.54
N GLN A 46 -2.77 -11.13 9.29
CA GLN A 46 -3.57 -10.67 8.16
C GLN A 46 -2.68 -10.05 7.08
N PRO A 47 -2.69 -10.57 5.84
CA PRO A 47 -1.99 -9.95 4.72
C PRO A 47 -2.43 -8.50 4.55
N ARG A 48 -1.46 -7.61 4.28
CA ARG A 48 -1.71 -6.20 3.98
C ARG A 48 -0.84 -5.74 2.83
N LEU A 49 -1.32 -4.72 2.14
CA LEU A 49 -0.56 -4.03 1.12
C LEU A 49 0.02 -2.75 1.70
N MET A 50 1.16 -2.33 1.16
CA MET A 50 1.87 -1.12 1.59
C MET A 50 2.31 -0.34 0.37
N ILE A 51 2.28 0.99 0.48
CA ILE A 51 2.92 1.88 -0.47
C ILE A 51 4.41 1.87 -0.17
N ASN A 52 5.22 1.30 -1.06
CA ASN A 52 6.67 1.21 -0.89
C ASN A 52 7.45 2.32 -1.61
N PHE A 53 6.79 3.05 -2.51
CA PHE A 53 7.37 4.18 -3.20
C PHE A 53 6.29 5.18 -3.58
N VAL A 54 6.63 6.47 -3.46
CA VAL A 54 5.87 7.60 -4.02
C VAL A 54 6.88 8.54 -4.66
N LYS A 55 6.61 9.00 -5.87
CA LYS A 55 7.47 9.96 -6.56
C LYS A 55 7.38 11.33 -5.89
N SER A 56 8.50 11.85 -5.41
CA SER A 56 8.57 13.20 -4.84
C SER A 56 8.13 14.27 -5.84
N GLY A 57 7.33 15.23 -5.38
CA GLY A 57 6.82 16.34 -6.20
C GLY A 57 5.71 15.95 -7.18
N SER A 58 5.20 14.71 -7.10
CA SER A 58 3.95 14.32 -7.77
C SER A 58 2.74 14.68 -6.90
N TYR A 59 1.56 14.75 -7.52
CA TYR A 59 0.29 14.89 -6.79
C TYR A 59 0.13 13.82 -5.69
N SER A 60 0.51 12.58 -6.01
CA SER A 60 0.49 11.47 -5.07
C SER A 60 1.45 11.68 -3.89
N GLY A 61 2.57 12.38 -4.09
CA GLY A 61 3.54 12.72 -3.05
C GLY A 61 3.03 13.71 -2.00
N ASP A 62 2.05 14.54 -2.35
CA ASP A 62 1.46 15.51 -1.42
C ASP A 62 0.42 14.87 -0.49
N VAL A 63 -0.19 13.76 -0.92
CA VAL A 63 -1.31 13.11 -0.22
C VAL A 63 -0.86 11.80 0.45
N LEU A 64 -0.10 10.98 -0.27
CA LEU A 64 0.30 9.64 0.16
C LEU A 64 1.72 9.65 0.72
N SER A 65 1.98 8.69 1.60
CA SER A 65 3.28 8.53 2.25
C SER A 65 3.74 7.09 2.10
N THR A 66 5.02 6.90 1.79
CA THR A 66 5.65 5.58 1.81
C THR A 66 5.52 4.98 3.21
N GLY A 67 5.19 3.69 3.31
CA GLY A 67 4.88 3.01 4.56
C GLY A 67 3.39 2.97 4.91
N ALA A 68 2.56 3.81 4.27
CA ALA A 68 1.12 3.76 4.48
C ALA A 68 0.55 2.42 4.00
N ALA A 69 -0.37 1.84 4.77
CA ALA A 69 -1.03 0.61 4.39
C ALA A 69 -2.25 0.92 3.52
N VAL A 70 -2.42 0.17 2.43
CA VAL A 70 -3.60 0.31 1.57
C VAL A 70 -4.76 -0.44 2.23
N GLU A 71 -5.90 0.23 2.39
CA GLU A 71 -7.13 -0.36 2.94
C GLU A 71 -8.17 -0.61 1.85
N LYS A 72 -8.35 0.31 0.90
CA LYS A 72 -9.28 0.14 -0.23
C LYS A 72 -8.74 0.61 -1.58
N VAL A 73 -9.22 -0.02 -2.64
CA VAL A 73 -9.03 0.40 -4.03
C VAL A 73 -10.40 0.42 -4.70
N ASN A 74 -10.76 1.54 -5.33
CA ASN A 74 -12.03 1.76 -6.00
C ASN A 74 -13.26 1.38 -5.13
N GLY A 75 -13.19 1.65 -3.82
CA GLY A 75 -14.23 1.34 -2.84
C GLY A 75 -14.22 -0.10 -2.30
N PHE A 76 -13.38 -0.98 -2.82
CA PHE A 76 -13.25 -2.37 -2.36
C PHE A 76 -12.09 -2.52 -1.40
N LYS A 77 -12.34 -3.22 -0.29
CA LYS A 77 -11.28 -3.56 0.66
C LYS A 77 -10.32 -4.56 0.04
N VAL A 78 -9.01 -4.29 0.17
CA VAL A 78 -7.96 -5.13 -0.41
C VAL A 78 -6.89 -5.46 0.63
N ARG A 79 -6.38 -6.68 0.59
CA ARG A 79 -5.39 -7.24 1.52
C ARG A 79 -4.29 -8.02 0.80
N THR A 80 -4.55 -8.50 -0.41
CA THR A 80 -3.58 -9.19 -1.27
C THR A 80 -3.40 -8.48 -2.61
N MET A 81 -2.27 -8.76 -3.30
CA MET A 81 -2.01 -8.23 -4.65
C MET A 81 -3.04 -8.72 -5.68
N GLU A 82 -3.61 -9.90 -5.46
CA GLU A 82 -4.65 -10.47 -6.33
C GLU A 82 -5.94 -9.66 -6.23
N GLU A 83 -6.38 -9.33 -5.01
CA GLU A 83 -7.54 -8.47 -4.76
C GLU A 83 -7.31 -7.05 -5.30
N PHE A 84 -6.10 -6.51 -5.11
CA PHE A 84 -5.72 -5.22 -5.67
C PHE A 84 -5.88 -5.18 -7.19
N ARG A 85 -5.37 -6.21 -7.88
CA ARG A 85 -5.46 -6.33 -9.35
C ARG A 85 -6.89 -6.55 -9.82
N LEU A 86 -7.65 -7.37 -9.11
CA LEU A 86 -9.07 -7.64 -9.40
C LEU A 86 -9.89 -6.34 -9.38
N HIS A 87 -9.65 -5.48 -8.39
CA HIS A 87 -10.37 -4.22 -8.21
C HIS A 87 -9.64 -3.00 -8.79
N PHE A 88 -8.56 -3.20 -9.56
CA PHE A 88 -7.73 -2.11 -10.06
C PHE A 88 -8.49 -1.15 -10.97
N ARG A 89 -9.43 -1.67 -11.77
CA ARG A 89 -10.30 -0.84 -12.61
C ARG A 89 -11.54 -0.41 -11.82
N PRO A 90 -11.93 0.88 -11.89
CA PRO A 90 -13.17 1.33 -11.28
C PRO A 90 -14.36 0.55 -11.83
N HIS A 91 -15.24 0.11 -10.94
CA HIS A 91 -16.48 -0.57 -11.34
C HIS A 91 -17.56 0.48 -11.71
N ASN A 92 -18.61 0.04 -12.40
CA ASN A 92 -19.80 0.85 -12.70
C ASN A 92 -19.58 2.09 -13.60
N GLY A 93 -18.57 2.07 -14.47
CA GLY A 93 -18.33 3.15 -15.44
C GLY A 93 -17.77 4.44 -14.82
N SER A 94 -17.35 4.41 -13.55
CA SER A 94 -16.61 5.52 -12.95
C SER A 94 -15.32 5.76 -13.74
N LYS A 95 -15.04 7.03 -14.06
CA LYS A 95 -13.77 7.46 -14.65
C LYS A 95 -12.71 7.80 -13.61
N ILE A 96 -13.10 7.80 -12.32
CA ILE A 96 -12.24 8.18 -11.21
C ILE A 96 -11.71 6.92 -10.56
N TRP A 97 -10.39 6.86 -10.44
CA TRP A 97 -9.68 5.85 -9.67
C TRP A 97 -9.43 6.37 -8.25
N THR A 98 -9.67 5.54 -7.24
CA THR A 98 -9.52 5.94 -5.83
C THR A 98 -8.72 4.91 -5.05
N LEU A 99 -7.86 5.38 -4.15
CA LEU A 99 -7.17 4.58 -3.15
C LEU A 99 -7.40 5.19 -1.79
N GLU A 100 -7.67 4.35 -0.80
CA GLU A 100 -7.83 4.75 0.60
C GLU A 100 -6.79 4.01 1.44
N THR A 101 -6.06 4.77 2.25
CA THR A 101 -5.08 4.26 3.20
C THR A 101 -5.71 3.99 4.56
N ASP A 102 -5.00 3.23 5.38
CA ASP A 102 -5.29 2.99 6.80
C ASP A 102 -5.38 4.25 7.68
N MET A 103 -4.95 5.41 7.17
CA MET A 103 -5.07 6.71 7.82
C MET A 103 -6.24 7.55 7.27
N GLY A 104 -7.07 6.99 6.38
CA GLY A 104 -8.23 7.68 5.81
C GLY A 104 -7.89 8.73 4.75
N LYS A 105 -6.66 8.70 4.22
CA LYS A 105 -6.24 9.49 3.05
C LYS A 105 -6.52 8.72 1.77
#